data_AF-A0A9P7HY19-F1
#
_entry.id   AF-A0A9P7HY19-F1
#
_cell.length_a   1.000
_cell.length_b   1.000
_cell.length_c   1.000
_cell.angle_alpha   90.00
_cell.angle_beta   90.00
_cell.angle_gamma   90.00
#
_symmetry.space_group_name_H-M   'P 1'
#
loop_
_entity.id
_entity.type
_entity.pdbx_description
1 polymer ?
#
loop_
_entity_poly.entity_id
_entity_poly.type
_entity_poly.pdbx_seq_one_letter_code
_entity_poly.pdbx_strand_id
1 'polypeptide(L)'
;MSDLAELFADFRKSEADCDALHAKWYLVAAVALAASSAGDRVPDLYRLAVADLPLDQEKIVQRRIKEALLKTSILMGLPKALQSLVPLYRCMTEDKVDTYGPRTEALGSAEATKAREERTQQHFDML
;
A
#
# COMPACT_ATOMS: atom_id res chain seq x y z
N MET A 1 10.37 -23.18 4.77
CA MET A 1 10.11 -21.87 4.14
C MET A 1 9.54 -21.96 2.70
N SER A 2 9.39 -23.15 2.08
CA SER A 2 8.95 -23.32 0.68
C SER A 2 7.44 -23.09 0.44
N ASP A 3 6.59 -23.55 1.36
CA ASP A 3 5.13 -23.65 1.16
C ASP A 3 4.42 -22.29 0.90
N LEU A 4 4.77 -21.26 1.67
CA LEU A 4 4.12 -19.95 1.55
C LEU A 4 4.53 -19.18 0.28
N ALA A 5 5.78 -19.35 -0.16
CA ALA A 5 6.27 -18.72 -1.38
C ALA A 5 5.63 -19.35 -2.63
N GLU A 6 5.45 -20.66 -2.62
CA GLU A 6 4.71 -21.40 -3.66
C GLU A 6 3.25 -20.93 -3.72
N LEU A 7 2.58 -20.82 -2.57
CA LEU A 7 1.21 -20.32 -2.49
C LEU A 7 1.08 -18.89 -3.06
N PHE A 8 1.99 -17.98 -2.71
CA PHE A 8 1.97 -16.63 -3.27
C PHE A 8 2.29 -16.59 -4.77
N ALA A 9 3.18 -17.45 -5.24
CA ALA A 9 3.44 -17.58 -6.67
C ALA A 9 2.18 -18.04 -7.42
N ASP A 10 1.39 -18.95 -6.85
CA ASP A 10 0.12 -19.39 -7.45
C ASP A 10 -0.93 -18.28 -7.45
N PHE A 11 -1.04 -17.50 -6.37
CA PHE A 11 -1.87 -16.31 -6.36
C PHE A 11 -1.42 -15.27 -7.40
N ARG A 12 -0.11 -15.05 -7.56
CA ARG A 12 0.44 -14.18 -8.60
C ARG A 12 0.09 -14.69 -10.01
N LYS A 13 0.15 -16.00 -10.26
CA LYS A 13 -0.28 -16.61 -11.54
C LYS A 13 -1.76 -16.41 -11.81
N SER A 14 -2.62 -16.44 -10.78
CA SER A 14 -4.06 -16.23 -10.95
C SER A 14 -4.41 -14.82 -11.47
N GLU A 15 -3.52 -13.85 -11.28
CA GLU A 15 -3.62 -12.49 -11.81
C GLU A 15 -2.45 -12.17 -12.77
N ALA A 16 -1.95 -13.16 -13.52
CA ALA A 16 -0.76 -12.99 -14.38
C ALA A 16 -0.89 -11.88 -15.43
N ASP A 17 -2.12 -11.61 -15.90
CA ASP A 17 -2.40 -10.56 -16.89
C ASP A 17 -2.53 -9.16 -16.26
N CYS A 18 -2.53 -9.05 -14.93
CA CYS A 18 -2.63 -7.79 -14.22
C CYS A 18 -1.25 -7.22 -13.91
N ASP A 19 -1.02 -5.97 -14.31
CA ASP A 19 0.10 -5.18 -13.82
C ASP A 19 0.14 -5.18 -12.28
N ALA A 20 1.32 -5.25 -11.68
CA ALA A 20 1.51 -5.26 -10.24
C ALA A 20 0.87 -4.02 -9.57
N LEU A 21 0.79 -2.89 -10.27
CA LEU A 21 0.12 -1.69 -9.79
C LEU A 21 -1.40 -1.85 -9.66
N HIS A 22 -2.00 -2.81 -10.37
CA HIS A 22 -3.44 -3.04 -10.42
C HIS A 22 -3.86 -4.37 -9.78
N ALA A 23 -2.92 -5.32 -9.69
CA ALA A 23 -3.09 -6.60 -9.02
C ALA A 23 -3.54 -6.42 -7.55
N LYS A 24 -4.36 -7.37 -7.11
CA LYS A 24 -5.00 -7.40 -5.79
C LYS A 24 -4.52 -8.57 -4.96
N TRP A 25 -3.90 -9.60 -5.57
CA TRP A 25 -3.48 -10.82 -4.90
C TRP A 25 -2.62 -10.54 -3.65
N TYR A 26 -1.67 -9.61 -3.74
CA TYR A 26 -0.78 -9.28 -2.62
C TYR A 26 -1.49 -8.44 -1.54
N LEU A 27 -2.56 -7.71 -1.87
CA LEU A 27 -3.37 -6.99 -0.88
C LEU A 27 -4.19 -7.97 -0.06
N VAL A 28 -4.83 -8.92 -0.73
CA VAL A 28 -5.61 -9.98 -0.08
C VAL A 28 -4.70 -10.83 0.79
N ALA A 29 -3.54 -11.25 0.27
CA ALA A 29 -2.55 -12.02 1.03
C ALA A 29 -2.03 -11.25 2.25
N ALA A 30 -1.68 -9.96 2.10
CA ALA A 30 -1.18 -9.14 3.22
C ALA A 30 -2.21 -9.02 4.34
N VAL A 31 -3.48 -8.76 4.01
CA VAL A 31 -4.57 -8.68 4.99
C VAL A 31 -4.85 -10.04 5.62
N ALA A 32 -4.80 -11.13 4.85
CA ALA A 32 -5.00 -12.49 5.38
C ALA A 32 -3.90 -12.90 6.36
N LEU A 33 -2.63 -12.57 6.05
CA LEU A 33 -1.50 -12.76 6.95
C LEU A 33 -1.69 -11.96 8.25
N ALA A 34 -2.04 -10.68 8.12
CA ALA A 34 -2.27 -9.82 9.28
C ALA A 34 -3.42 -10.33 10.15
N ALA A 35 -4.56 -10.68 9.56
CA ALA A 35 -5.73 -11.19 10.26
C ALA A 35 -5.45 -12.53 10.97
N SER A 36 -4.58 -13.35 10.40
CA SER A 36 -4.13 -14.65 10.95
C SER A 36 -2.99 -14.53 11.97
N SER A 37 -2.62 -13.32 12.40
CA SER A 37 -1.49 -13.07 13.31
C SER A 37 -0.13 -13.50 12.75
N ALA A 38 0.01 -13.57 11.42
CA ALA A 38 1.25 -13.87 10.68
C ALA A 38 1.82 -12.61 9.99
N GLY A 39 1.66 -11.45 10.62
CA GLY A 39 2.05 -10.15 10.07
C GLY A 39 3.56 -9.99 9.84
N ASP A 40 4.37 -10.74 10.56
CA ASP A 40 5.82 -10.84 10.40
C ASP A 40 6.26 -11.37 9.02
N ARG A 41 5.35 -12.04 8.29
CA ARG A 41 5.60 -12.57 6.93
C ARG A 41 5.25 -11.59 5.81
N VAL A 42 4.64 -10.45 6.12
CA VAL A 42 4.32 -9.41 5.12
C VAL A 42 5.56 -8.88 4.37
N PRO A 43 6.75 -8.73 4.98
CA PRO A 43 7.98 -8.39 4.24
C PRO A 43 8.34 -9.38 3.12
N ASP A 44 8.13 -10.69 3.32
CA ASP A 44 8.44 -11.70 2.30
C ASP A 44 7.48 -11.55 1.10
N LEU A 45 6.20 -11.36 1.39
CA LEU A 45 5.17 -11.07 0.39
C LEU A 45 5.48 -9.78 -0.38
N TYR A 46 5.88 -8.73 0.33
CA TYR A 46 6.27 -7.45 -0.29
C TYR A 46 7.43 -7.64 -1.26
N ARG A 47 8.52 -8.32 -0.86
CA ARG A 47 9.66 -8.58 -1.74
C ARG A 47 9.26 -9.36 -2.99
N LEU A 48 8.35 -10.32 -2.87
CA LEU A 48 7.82 -11.08 -4.00
C LEU A 48 6.97 -10.21 -4.94
N ALA A 49 6.18 -9.29 -4.40
CA ALA A 49 5.32 -8.40 -5.17
C ALA A 49 6.09 -7.33 -5.96
N VAL A 50 7.29 -6.94 -5.50
CA VAL A 50 8.08 -5.85 -6.10
C VAL A 50 9.37 -6.31 -6.80
N ALA A 51 9.65 -7.62 -6.85
CA ALA A 51 10.92 -8.17 -7.31
C ALA A 51 11.39 -7.66 -8.69
N ASP A 52 10.45 -7.39 -9.60
CA ASP A 52 10.71 -7.01 -10.99
C ASP A 52 10.30 -5.56 -11.30
N LEU A 53 10.02 -4.74 -10.27
CA LEU A 53 9.49 -3.39 -10.44
C LEU A 53 10.57 -2.31 -10.30
N PRO A 54 10.50 -1.22 -11.09
CA PRO A 54 11.30 -0.04 -10.83
C PRO A 54 10.87 0.63 -9.51
N LEU A 55 11.78 1.39 -8.89
CA LEU A 55 11.58 1.98 -7.56
C LEU A 55 10.29 2.81 -7.42
N ASP A 56 9.92 3.57 -8.46
CA ASP A 56 8.71 4.39 -8.44
C ASP A 56 7.44 3.53 -8.34
N GLN A 57 7.45 2.36 -8.98
CA GLN A 57 6.34 1.40 -8.92
C GLN A 57 6.37 0.58 -7.64
N GLU A 58 7.54 0.22 -7.13
CA GLU A 58 7.74 -0.39 -5.82
C GLU A 58 7.07 0.47 -4.72
N LYS A 59 7.27 1.80 -4.75
CA LYS A 59 6.64 2.75 -3.81
C LYS A 59 5.11 2.75 -3.89
N ILE A 60 4.54 2.57 -5.08
CA ILE A 60 3.08 2.47 -5.25
C ILE A 60 2.56 1.17 -4.63
N VAL A 61 3.21 0.03 -4.89
CA VAL A 61 2.83 -1.26 -4.28
C VAL A 61 2.94 -1.19 -2.76
N GLN A 62 4.03 -0.60 -2.26
CA GLN A 62 4.23 -0.33 -0.84
C GLN A 62 3.06 0.47 -0.24
N ARG A 63 2.64 1.57 -0.90
CA ARG A 63 1.50 2.39 -0.48
C ARG A 63 0.22 1.57 -0.42
N ARG A 64 -0.05 0.78 -1.45
CA ARG A 64 -1.26 -0.05 -1.54
C ARG A 64 -1.32 -1.08 -0.41
N ILE A 65 -0.21 -1.74 -0.08
CA ILE A 65 -0.14 -2.68 1.06
C ILE A 65 -0.36 -1.94 2.38
N LYS A 66 0.33 -0.82 2.61
CA LYS A 66 0.15 0.02 3.81
C LYS A 66 -1.31 0.45 3.98
N GLU A 67 -1.94 0.91 2.91
CA GLU A 67 -3.34 1.31 2.91
C GLU A 67 -4.30 0.15 3.15
N ALA A 68 -4.06 -1.02 2.56
CA ALA A 68 -4.90 -2.19 2.76
C ALA A 68 -4.89 -2.63 4.24
N LEU A 69 -3.70 -2.70 4.85
CA LEU A 69 -3.55 -3.05 6.27
C LEU A 69 -4.20 -2.01 7.19
N LEU A 70 -4.02 -0.72 6.90
CA LEU A 70 -4.63 0.36 7.67
C LEU A 70 -6.16 0.37 7.55
N LYS A 71 -6.71 0.27 6.33
CA LYS A 71 -8.17 0.30 6.10
C LYS A 71 -8.87 -0.91 6.72
N THR A 72 -8.21 -2.06 6.74
CA THR A 72 -8.77 -3.31 7.32
C THR A 72 -8.53 -3.45 8.82
N SER A 73 -7.74 -2.56 9.43
CA SER A 73 -7.49 -2.60 10.88
C SER A 73 -8.75 -2.42 11.71
N ILE A 74 -9.80 -1.81 11.15
CA ILE A 74 -11.11 -1.70 11.79
C ILE A 74 -11.80 -3.07 11.98
N LEU A 75 -11.50 -4.03 11.11
CA LEU A 75 -12.10 -5.37 11.14
C LEU A 75 -11.27 -6.36 11.96
N MET A 76 -9.94 -6.35 11.78
CA MET A 76 -9.04 -7.31 12.45
C MET A 76 -8.41 -6.77 13.75
N GLY A 77 -8.59 -5.48 14.04
CA GLY A 77 -7.98 -4.79 15.17
C GLY A 77 -6.63 -4.14 14.84
N LEU A 78 -6.38 -2.97 15.46
CA LEU A 78 -5.15 -2.20 15.29
C LEU A 78 -3.87 -2.97 15.67
N PRO A 79 -3.82 -3.80 16.74
CA PRO A 79 -2.61 -4.55 17.08
C PRO A 79 -2.10 -5.45 15.96
N LYS A 80 -3.00 -6.16 15.24
CA LYS A 80 -2.62 -7.04 14.12
C LYS A 80 -2.11 -6.24 12.91
N ALA A 81 -2.67 -5.06 12.68
CA ALA A 81 -2.17 -4.15 11.65
C ALA A 81 -0.74 -3.71 11.98
N LEU A 82 -0.48 -3.30 13.23
CA LEU A 82 0.85 -2.87 13.67
C LEU A 82 1.89 -3.99 13.63
N GLN A 83 1.51 -5.22 14.02
CA GLN A 83 2.37 -6.41 13.90
C GLN A 83 2.79 -6.69 12.45
N SER A 84 2.03 -6.21 11.47
CA SER A 84 2.33 -6.35 10.04
C SER A 84 3.09 -5.15 9.47
N LEU A 85 2.68 -3.94 9.86
CA LEU A 85 3.25 -2.68 9.39
C LEU A 85 4.67 -2.46 9.92
N VAL A 86 4.94 -2.75 11.19
CA VAL A 86 6.26 -2.49 11.80
C VAL A 86 7.37 -3.31 11.11
N PRO A 87 7.24 -4.63 10.89
CA PRO A 87 8.22 -5.40 10.12
C PRO A 87 8.36 -4.91 8.69
N LEU A 88 7.26 -4.51 8.05
CA LEU A 88 7.27 -3.97 6.68
C LEU A 88 8.09 -2.67 6.61
N TYR A 89 7.93 -1.74 7.55
CA TYR A 89 8.76 -0.53 7.59
C TYR A 89 10.23 -0.85 7.85
N ARG A 90 10.53 -1.83 8.71
CA ARG A 90 11.91 -2.23 9.05
C ARG A 90 12.66 -2.88 7.89
N CYS A 91 11.96 -3.45 6.91
CA CYS A 91 12.61 -4.08 5.76
C CYS A 91 12.97 -3.11 4.63
N MET A 92 12.64 -1.82 4.77
CA MET A 92 12.85 -0.79 3.75
C MET A 92 14.02 0.12 4.15
N THR A 93 14.87 0.46 3.19
CA THR A 93 15.89 1.52 3.34
C THR A 93 15.24 2.90 3.19
N GLU A 94 15.83 3.97 3.73
CA GLU A 94 15.23 5.32 3.72
C GLU A 94 14.80 5.78 2.31
N ASP A 95 15.63 5.56 1.29
CA ASP A 95 15.32 5.93 -0.10
C ASP A 95 14.09 5.18 -0.68
N LYS A 96 13.82 3.99 -0.14
CA LYS A 96 12.73 3.11 -0.58
C LYS A 96 11.43 3.40 0.14
N VAL A 97 11.42 4.15 1.23
CA VAL A 97 10.19 4.45 1.96
C VAL A 97 9.34 5.43 1.14
N ASP A 98 8.16 4.99 0.74
CA ASP A 98 7.12 5.88 0.21
C ASP A 98 6.66 6.85 1.30
N THR A 99 7.05 8.11 1.16
CA THR A 99 6.69 9.24 2.03
C THR A 99 5.50 10.04 1.50
N TYR A 100 4.90 9.61 0.39
CA TYR A 100 3.79 10.32 -0.22
C TYR A 100 2.59 10.40 0.73
N GLY A 101 2.09 11.62 0.92
CA GLY A 101 0.93 11.88 1.75
C GLY A 101 -0.12 12.67 0.95
N PRO A 102 -1.30 12.11 0.64
CA PRO A 102 -2.32 12.80 -0.18
C PRO A 102 -2.68 14.21 0.31
N ARG A 103 -2.57 14.45 1.61
CA ARG A 103 -2.84 15.74 2.25
C ARG A 103 -1.62 16.68 2.27
N THR A 104 -0.41 16.16 2.26
CA THR A 104 0.84 16.91 2.44
C THR A 104 1.55 17.24 1.13
N GLU A 105 1.32 16.47 0.06
CA GLU A 105 1.94 16.72 -1.27
C GLU A 105 1.67 18.13 -1.80
N ALA A 106 0.44 18.58 -1.62
CA ALA A 106 -0.03 19.88 -2.09
C ALA A 106 0.03 20.96 -1.00
N LEU A 107 0.83 20.74 0.04
CA LEU A 107 1.01 21.70 1.13
C LEU A 107 2.07 22.72 0.72
N GLY A 108 1.68 23.99 0.62
CA GLY A 108 2.57 25.07 0.18
C GLY A 108 2.65 25.31 -1.33
N SER A 109 2.03 24.47 -2.17
CA SER A 109 1.89 24.76 -3.61
C SER A 109 0.88 25.89 -3.84
N ALA A 110 1.30 26.93 -4.55
CA ALA A 110 0.45 28.05 -4.93
C ALA A 110 -0.65 27.59 -5.91
N GLU A 111 -0.32 26.70 -6.84
CA GLU A 111 -1.24 26.13 -7.83
C GLU A 111 -2.33 25.31 -7.14
N ALA A 112 -1.96 24.47 -6.18
CA ALA A 112 -2.93 23.68 -5.43
C ALA A 112 -3.83 24.54 -4.54
N THR A 113 -3.31 25.66 -4.04
CA THR A 113 -4.09 26.63 -3.25
C THR A 113 -5.11 27.32 -4.15
N LYS A 114 -4.69 27.83 -5.31
CA LYS A 114 -5.58 28.44 -6.30
C LYS A 114 -6.67 27.47 -6.77
N ALA A 115 -6.33 26.23 -7.06
CA ALA A 115 -7.31 25.20 -7.46
C ALA A 115 -8.30 24.82 -6.34
N ARG A 116 -7.94 25.02 -5.06
CA ARG A 116 -8.89 24.87 -3.94
C ARG A 116 -9.83 26.07 -3.88
N GLU A 117 -9.30 27.29 -4.01
CA GLU A 117 -10.08 28.53 -4.04
C GLU A 117 -11.09 28.53 -5.19
N GLU A 118 -10.68 28.16 -6.40
CA GLU A 118 -11.55 28.09 -7.58
C GLU A 118 -12.70 27.09 -7.38
N ARG A 119 -12.44 25.90 -6.81
CA ARG A 119 -13.49 24.92 -6.49
C ARG A 119 -14.46 25.44 -5.44
N THR A 120 -13.95 26.15 -4.45
CA THR A 120 -14.79 26.78 -3.42
C THR A 120 -15.68 27.86 -4.03
N GLN A 121 -15.12 28.73 -4.88
CA GLN A 121 -15.89 29.77 -5.55
C GLN A 121 -16.99 29.17 -6.45
N GLN A 122 -16.66 28.16 -7.26
CA GLN A 122 -17.66 27.45 -8.08
C GLN A 122 -18.81 26.86 -7.25
N HIS A 123 -18.52 26.33 -6.05
CA HIS A 123 -19.56 25.81 -5.17
C HIS A 123 -20.48 26.90 -4.64
N PHE A 124 -19.93 28.05 -4.25
CA PHE A 124 -20.71 29.18 -3.73
C PHE A 124 -21.47 29.94 -4.82
N ASP A 125 -20.95 29.99 -6.04
CA ASP A 125 -21.66 30.60 -7.19
C ASP A 125 -22.88 29.77 -7.63
N MET A 126 -22.94 28.48 -7.25
CA MET A 126 -24.08 27.59 -7.54
C MET A 126 -25.18 27.61 -6.45
N LEU A 127 -24.96 28.28 -5.32
CA LEU A 127 -25.92 28.41 -4.21
C LEU A 127 -26.74 29.69 -4.34
#